data_AF-A0A930VN28-F1
#
_entry.id   AF-A0A930VN28-F1
#
_cell.length_a   1.000
_cell.length_b   1.000
_cell.length_c   1.000
_cell.angle_alpha   90.00
_cell.angle_beta   90.00
_cell.angle_gamma   90.00
#
_symmetry.space_group_name_H-M   'P 1'
#
loop_
_entity.id
_entity.type
_entity.pdbx_description
1 polymer ?
#
loop_
_entity_poly.entity_id
_entity_poly.type
_entity_poly.pdbx_seq_one_letter_code
_entity_poly.pdbx_strand_id
1 'polypeptide(L)'
;MRRPAVVKVLVVALVQLALVGLAVAPRISARTTGEEYRLRVAPVDPLDPFRGAYVDLDYPEISEQRAEQVAGDGTLYVTLVEDGDLWVAGDYTRTRPQGTPYLACDDRDWRVRCGIESLFLPQDEAAAMQDDVAGGQMVAVVKVDSRGHAALVRVEPA
;
A
#
# COMPACT_ATOMS: atom_id res chain seq x y z
N MET A 1 -39.47 -25.40 -15.89
CA MET A 1 -38.58 -25.75 -14.76
C MET A 1 -37.22 -25.01 -14.71
N ARG A 2 -36.86 -24.09 -15.64
CA ARG A 2 -35.52 -23.43 -15.66
C ARG A 2 -35.36 -22.17 -14.79
N ARG A 3 -36.45 -21.50 -14.42
CA ARG A 3 -36.44 -20.24 -13.63
C ARG A 3 -35.73 -20.34 -12.27
N PRO A 4 -35.90 -21.39 -11.43
CA PRO A 4 -35.22 -21.44 -10.14
C PRO A 4 -33.71 -21.65 -10.25
N ALA A 5 -33.23 -22.27 -11.33
CA ALA A 5 -31.79 -22.43 -11.57
C ALA A 5 -31.13 -21.11 -11.95
N VAL A 6 -31.78 -20.31 -12.82
CA VAL A 6 -31.28 -18.99 -13.23
C VAL A 6 -31.19 -18.02 -12.05
N VAL A 7 -32.21 -18.00 -11.18
CA VAL A 7 -32.20 -17.16 -9.96
C VAL A 7 -31.05 -17.54 -9.04
N LYS A 8 -30.82 -18.85 -8.81
CA LYS A 8 -29.70 -19.32 -7.98
C LYS A 8 -28.34 -18.88 -8.55
N VAL A 9 -28.14 -19.05 -9.85
CA VAL A 9 -26.89 -18.63 -10.52
C VAL A 9 -26.69 -17.12 -10.38
N LEU A 10 -27.74 -16.31 -10.58
CA LEU A 10 -27.65 -14.86 -10.45
C LEU A 10 -27.33 -14.42 -9.02
N VAL A 11 -27.93 -15.06 -8.01
CA VAL A 11 -27.60 -14.79 -6.60
C VAL A 11 -26.13 -15.12 -6.32
N VAL A 12 -25.64 -16.28 -6.76
CA VAL A 12 -24.23 -16.67 -6.56
C VAL A 12 -23.29 -15.68 -7.26
N ALA A 13 -23.59 -15.28 -8.49
CA ALA A 13 -22.78 -14.30 -9.22
C ALA A 13 -22.74 -12.93 -8.53
N LEU A 14 -23.87 -12.46 -7.99
CA LEU A 14 -23.91 -11.20 -7.23
C LEU A 14 -23.13 -11.27 -5.92
N VAL A 15 -23.21 -12.40 -5.20
CA VAL A 15 -22.40 -12.61 -3.98
C VAL A 15 -20.91 -12.60 -4.32
N GLN A 16 -20.50 -13.29 -5.38
CA GLN A 16 -19.10 -13.27 -5.83
C GLN A 16 -18.63 -11.87 -6.21
N LEU A 17 -19.46 -11.11 -6.96
CA LEU A 17 -19.15 -9.73 -7.33
C LEU A 17 -19.01 -8.83 -6.08
N ALA A 18 -19.90 -8.99 -5.10
CA ALA A 18 -19.84 -8.25 -3.85
C ALA A 18 -18.56 -8.57 -3.05
N LEU A 19 -18.15 -9.84 -2.98
CA LEU A 19 -16.92 -10.25 -2.31
C LEU A 19 -15.67 -9.64 -2.97
N VAL A 20 -15.60 -9.65 -4.31
CA VAL A 20 -14.51 -8.99 -5.04
C VAL A 20 -14.52 -7.48 -4.77
N GLY A 21 -15.70 -6.85 -4.83
CA GLY A 21 -15.86 -5.43 -4.53
C GLY A 21 -15.36 -5.06 -3.12
N LEU A 22 -15.70 -5.87 -2.12
CA LEU A 22 -15.22 -5.69 -0.74
C LEU A 22 -13.70 -5.84 -0.62
N ALA A 23 -13.11 -6.78 -1.35
CA ALA A 23 -11.66 -7.01 -1.31
C ALA A 23 -10.86 -5.82 -1.87
N VAL A 24 -11.36 -5.14 -2.91
CA VAL A 24 -10.68 -4.00 -3.53
C VAL A 24 -11.10 -2.64 -2.97
N ALA A 25 -12.18 -2.58 -2.20
CA ALA A 25 -12.74 -1.33 -1.67
C ALA A 25 -11.73 -0.46 -0.91
N PRO A 26 -10.82 -0.99 -0.05
CA PRO A 26 -9.79 -0.18 0.61
C PRO A 26 -8.87 0.53 -0.38
N ARG A 27 -8.41 -0.18 -1.41
CA ARG A 27 -7.49 0.36 -2.43
C ARG A 27 -8.19 1.40 -3.31
N ILE A 28 -9.46 1.18 -3.64
CA ILE A 28 -10.27 2.17 -4.38
C ILE A 28 -10.48 3.41 -3.52
N SER A 29 -10.86 3.25 -2.25
CA SER A 29 -11.08 4.34 -1.29
C SER A 29 -9.86 5.24 -1.15
N ALA A 30 -8.67 4.64 -0.98
CA ALA A 30 -7.40 5.35 -0.96
C ALA A 30 -7.18 6.16 -2.25
N ARG A 31 -7.37 5.55 -3.43
CA ARG A 31 -7.15 6.24 -4.72
C ARG A 31 -8.12 7.38 -5.01
N THR A 32 -9.38 7.25 -4.58
CA THR A 32 -10.44 8.22 -4.92
C THR A 32 -10.60 9.33 -3.89
N THR A 33 -10.41 9.02 -2.60
CA THR A 33 -10.65 9.96 -1.49
C THR A 33 -9.40 10.33 -0.70
N GLY A 34 -8.27 9.65 -0.97
CA GLY A 34 -7.04 9.87 -0.23
C GLY A 34 -6.33 11.16 -0.59
N GLU A 35 -5.68 11.74 0.41
CA GLU A 35 -4.76 12.87 0.28
C GLU A 35 -3.37 12.35 -0.09
N GLU A 36 -2.58 13.16 -0.81
CA GLU A 36 -1.26 12.77 -1.28
C GLU A 36 -0.18 13.06 -0.24
N TYR A 37 0.63 12.03 0.03
CA TYR A 37 1.77 12.07 0.94
C TYR A 37 3.01 11.60 0.20
N ARG A 38 4.13 12.30 0.41
CA ARG A 38 5.43 12.00 -0.21
C ARG A 38 6.30 11.27 0.81
N LEU A 39 6.61 10.00 0.54
CA LEU A 39 7.39 9.15 1.43
C LEU A 39 8.73 8.83 0.78
N ARG A 40 9.82 8.82 1.56
CA ARG A 40 11.10 8.29 1.09
C ARG A 40 10.96 6.79 0.83
N VAL A 41 11.47 6.34 -0.31
CA VAL A 41 11.41 4.93 -0.71
C VAL A 41 12.75 4.47 -1.30
N ALA A 42 13.07 3.20 -1.09
CA ALA A 42 14.19 2.52 -1.72
C ALA A 42 13.66 1.28 -2.47
N PRO A 43 13.85 1.17 -3.79
CA PRO A 43 13.46 -0.05 -4.50
C PRO A 43 14.45 -1.19 -4.18
N VAL A 44 13.90 -2.35 -3.84
CA VAL A 44 14.67 -3.54 -3.43
C VAL A 44 15.04 -4.38 -4.64
N ASP A 45 14.07 -4.64 -5.51
CA ASP A 45 14.26 -5.42 -6.74
C ASP A 45 13.41 -4.81 -7.86
N PRO A 46 14.02 -4.13 -8.84
CA PRO A 46 13.30 -3.49 -9.93
C PRO A 46 12.78 -4.45 -11.02
N LEU A 47 13.23 -5.71 -11.07
CA LEU A 47 12.78 -6.68 -12.07
C LEU A 47 12.67 -8.10 -11.49
N ASP A 48 11.44 -8.57 -11.25
CA ASP A 48 11.16 -9.96 -10.86
C ASP A 48 10.95 -10.86 -12.10
N PRO A 49 11.83 -11.84 -12.38
CA PRO A 49 11.75 -12.68 -13.58
C PRO A 49 10.51 -13.59 -13.63
N PHE A 50 9.80 -13.77 -12.52
CA PHE A 50 8.59 -14.60 -12.42
C PHE A 50 7.31 -13.77 -12.38
N ARG A 51 7.37 -12.52 -11.93
CA ARG A 51 6.20 -11.62 -11.82
C ARG A 51 6.15 -10.54 -12.90
N GLY A 52 7.21 -10.41 -13.70
CA GLY A 52 7.32 -9.41 -14.76
C GLY A 52 7.82 -8.07 -14.22
N ALA A 53 7.35 -6.96 -14.79
CA ALA A 53 7.71 -5.60 -14.38
C ALA A 53 7.00 -5.20 -13.08
N TYR A 54 7.46 -5.84 -12.00
CA TYR A 54 7.06 -5.63 -10.62
C TYR A 54 8.27 -5.12 -9.85
N VAL A 55 8.12 -3.99 -9.16
CA VAL A 55 9.14 -3.43 -8.29
C VAL A 55 8.69 -3.56 -6.84
N ASP A 56 9.50 -4.26 -6.02
CA ASP A 56 9.30 -4.28 -4.57
C ASP A 56 9.94 -3.05 -3.94
N LEU A 57 9.17 -2.35 -3.12
CA LEU A 57 9.56 -1.09 -2.49
C LEU A 57 9.78 -1.29 -1.00
N ASP A 58 10.87 -0.72 -0.51
CA ASP A 58 11.20 -0.61 0.90
C ASP A 58 11.04 0.84 1.39
N TYR A 59 10.53 0.99 2.61
CA TYR A 59 10.26 2.27 3.23
C TYR A 59 11.09 2.38 4.50
N PRO A 60 12.33 2.92 4.41
CA PRO A 60 13.30 2.87 5.52
C PRO A 60 12.82 3.58 6.78
N GLU A 61 11.90 4.54 6.64
CA GLU A 61 11.29 5.25 7.76
C GLU A 61 10.24 4.40 8.51
N ILE A 62 9.64 3.43 7.83
CA ILE A 62 8.69 2.48 8.41
C ILE A 62 9.49 1.30 8.99
N SER A 63 9.82 1.38 10.26
CA SER A 63 10.72 0.45 10.95
C SER A 63 10.00 -0.79 11.46
N GLU A 64 10.38 -1.96 10.96
CA GLU A 64 9.94 -3.26 11.47
C GLU A 64 10.29 -3.44 12.95
N GLN A 65 11.49 -3.03 13.36
CA GLN A 65 11.93 -3.11 14.75
C GLN A 65 11.06 -2.27 15.70
N ARG A 66 10.51 -1.15 15.25
CA ARG A 66 9.56 -0.36 16.05
C ARG A 66 8.17 -1.00 16.06
N ALA A 67 7.75 -1.61 14.95
CA ALA A 67 6.50 -2.36 14.88
C ALA A 67 6.50 -3.55 15.84
N GLU A 68 7.59 -4.32 15.91
CA GLU A 68 7.74 -5.47 16.82
C GLU A 68 7.66 -5.10 18.31
N GLN A 69 7.98 -3.85 18.67
CA GLN A 69 7.86 -3.35 20.05
C GLN A 69 6.40 -3.14 20.47
N VAL A 70 5.48 -3.06 19.51
CA VAL A 70 4.05 -2.94 19.80
C VAL A 70 3.46 -4.31 20.05
N ALA A 71 3.04 -4.55 21.30
CA ALA A 71 2.44 -5.82 21.69
C ALA A 71 1.25 -6.24 20.80
N GLY A 72 1.20 -7.54 20.47
CA GLY A 72 0.18 -8.14 19.61
C GLY A 72 0.61 -8.27 18.15
N ASP A 73 -0.25 -8.87 17.33
CA ASP A 73 -0.13 -8.98 15.88
C ASP A 73 -1.46 -8.57 15.22
N GLY A 74 -1.42 -8.21 13.93
CA GLY A 74 -2.61 -7.85 13.16
C GLY A 74 -2.56 -6.42 12.63
N THR A 75 -3.62 -5.67 12.90
CA THR A 75 -3.71 -4.29 12.41
C THR A 75 -2.79 -3.39 13.23
N LEU A 76 -1.92 -2.68 12.53
CA LEU A 76 -0.95 -1.75 13.07
C LEU A 76 -1.19 -0.39 12.43
N TYR A 77 -1.38 0.65 13.24
CA TYR A 77 -1.50 2.01 12.75
C TYR A 77 -0.18 2.73 12.94
N VAL A 78 0.35 3.30 11.86
CA VAL A 78 1.59 4.08 11.84
C VAL A 78 1.22 5.53 11.54
N THR A 79 1.41 6.44 12.49
CA THR A 79 1.14 7.86 12.23
C THR A 79 2.17 8.44 11.28
N LEU A 80 1.75 9.42 10.48
CA LEU A 80 2.63 10.15 9.58
C LEU A 80 2.89 11.54 10.14
N VAL A 81 4.17 11.93 10.17
CA VAL A 81 4.63 13.23 10.65
C VAL A 81 5.37 13.93 9.53
N GLU A 82 5.14 15.23 9.37
CA GLU A 82 5.84 16.06 8.39
C GLU A 82 7.33 16.19 8.76
N ASP A 83 8.19 15.98 7.77
CA ASP A 83 9.63 16.21 7.82
C ASP A 83 10.07 16.94 6.54
N GLY A 84 9.95 18.27 6.57
CA GLY A 84 10.17 19.11 5.40
C GLY A 84 9.12 18.87 4.32
N ASP A 85 9.57 18.52 3.11
CA ASP A 85 8.68 18.20 1.97
C ASP A 85 8.22 16.73 1.95
N LEU A 86 8.71 15.92 2.91
CA LEU A 86 8.43 14.51 3.02
C LEU A 86 7.63 14.21 4.29
N TRP A 87 7.10 12.99 4.34
CA TRP A 87 6.44 12.42 5.50
C TRP A 87 7.21 11.21 6.00
N VAL A 88 7.33 11.09 7.31
CA VAL A 88 8.04 10.00 7.99
C VAL A 88 7.11 9.30 8.98
N ALA A 89 7.46 8.07 9.36
CA ALA A 89 6.71 7.33 10.36
C ALA A 89 6.91 7.94 11.75
N GLY A 90 5.81 8.24 12.44
CA GLY A 90 5.78 8.64 13.83
C GLY A 90 5.56 7.44 14.75
N ASP A 91 4.43 7.45 15.46
CA ASP A 91 4.05 6.47 16.46
C ASP A 91 3.40 5.23 15.84
N TYR A 92 3.58 4.10 16.54
CA TYR A 92 3.05 2.79 16.17
C TYR A 92 2.04 2.37 17.24
N THR A 93 0.80 2.08 16.84
CA THR A 93 -0.28 1.79 17.78
C THR A 93 -1.30 0.80 17.24
N ARG A 94 -1.97 0.07 18.13
CA ARG A 94 -3.09 -0.84 17.81
C ARG A 94 -4.44 -0.14 17.80
N THR A 95 -4.50 1.05 18.39
CA THR A 95 -5.73 1.84 18.46
C THR A 95 -5.72 2.89 17.37
N ARG A 96 -6.80 2.96 16.58
CA ARG A 96 -6.92 3.92 15.48
C ARG A 96 -6.63 5.36 15.96
N PRO A 97 -5.61 6.04 15.41
CA PRO A 97 -5.30 7.42 15.74
C PRO A 97 -6.43 8.39 15.36
N GLN A 98 -6.49 9.54 16.03
CA GLN A 98 -7.40 10.64 15.70
C GLN A 98 -6.60 11.92 15.49
N GLY A 99 -6.98 12.72 14.49
CA GLY A 99 -6.43 14.07 14.27
C GLY A 99 -5.10 14.14 13.51
N THR A 100 -4.42 13.01 13.28
CA THR A 100 -3.18 12.92 12.51
C THR A 100 -3.35 11.91 11.37
N PRO A 101 -2.79 12.14 10.18
CA PRO A 101 -2.75 11.12 9.13
C PRO A 101 -1.99 9.87 9.60
N TYR A 102 -2.43 8.71 9.14
CA TYR A 102 -1.82 7.42 9.51
C TYR A 102 -2.00 6.39 8.40
N LEU A 103 -1.10 5.42 8.36
CA LEU A 103 -1.22 4.21 7.55
C LEU A 103 -1.84 3.10 8.38
N ALA A 104 -2.79 2.38 7.80
CA ALA A 104 -3.33 1.14 8.35
C ALA A 104 -2.57 -0.04 7.72
N CYS A 105 -1.62 -0.57 8.48
CA CYS A 105 -0.73 -1.64 8.09
C CYS A 105 -1.11 -2.97 8.75
N ASP A 106 -0.51 -4.05 8.26
CA ASP A 106 -0.59 -5.39 8.82
C ASP A 106 0.82 -5.91 9.12
N ASP A 107 1.02 -6.44 10.32
CA ASP A 107 2.31 -6.95 10.78
C ASP A 107 2.28 -8.45 11.13
N ARG A 108 1.33 -9.20 10.57
CA ARG A 108 1.27 -10.67 10.73
C ARG A 108 2.26 -11.40 9.84
N ASP A 109 2.82 -10.72 8.84
CA ASP A 109 3.82 -11.27 7.93
C ASP A 109 5.24 -10.94 8.43
N TRP A 110 6.26 -11.46 7.76
CA TRP A 110 7.68 -11.22 8.10
C TRP A 110 8.10 -9.76 7.98
N ARG A 111 7.30 -8.93 7.32
CA ARG A 111 7.46 -7.48 7.20
C ARG A 111 6.14 -6.76 7.38
N VAL A 112 6.21 -5.52 7.82
CA VAL A 112 5.03 -4.64 7.88
C VAL A 112 4.55 -4.33 6.46
N ARG A 113 3.25 -4.53 6.22
CA ARG A 113 2.59 -4.26 4.93
C ARG A 113 1.51 -3.21 5.09
N CYS A 114 1.72 -2.04 4.50
CA CYS A 114 0.78 -0.93 4.45
C CYS A 114 0.03 -0.84 3.12
N GLY A 115 0.33 -1.72 2.15
CA GLY A 115 -0.31 -1.71 0.84
C GLY A 115 0.30 -0.69 -0.12
N ILE A 116 1.58 -0.39 0.05
CA ILE A 116 2.34 0.56 -0.80
C ILE A 116 3.69 -0.01 -1.24
N GLU A 117 3.95 -1.27 -0.92
CA GLU A 117 5.23 -1.96 -1.12
C GLU A 117 5.41 -2.48 -2.56
N SER A 118 4.40 -2.35 -3.40
CA SER A 118 4.37 -2.93 -4.75
C SER A 118 4.04 -1.87 -5.78
N LEU A 119 4.93 -1.73 -6.77
CA LEU A 119 4.74 -0.91 -7.95
C LEU A 119 4.70 -1.81 -9.19
N PHE A 120 3.66 -1.65 -9.99
CA PHE A 120 3.48 -2.38 -11.25
C PHE A 120 3.69 -1.41 -12.40
N LEU A 121 4.68 -1.69 -13.24
CA LEU A 121 5.05 -0.85 -14.37
C LEU A 121 4.98 -1.66 -15.67
N PRO A 122 4.83 -1.00 -16.83
CA PRO A 122 5.26 -1.56 -18.11
C PRO A 122 6.75 -1.95 -18.09
N GLN A 123 7.14 -2.93 -18.92
CA GLN A 123 8.52 -3.47 -18.93
C GLN A 123 9.58 -2.44 -19.31
N ASP A 124 9.25 -1.55 -20.23
CA ASP A 124 10.09 -0.44 -20.66
C ASP A 124 10.29 0.61 -19.56
N GLU A 125 9.22 0.94 -18.81
CA GLU A 125 9.30 1.86 -17.68
C GLU A 125 10.10 1.26 -16.50
N ALA A 126 9.92 -0.03 -16.20
CA ALA A 126 10.69 -0.71 -15.16
C ALA A 126 12.19 -0.73 -15.46
N ALA A 127 12.56 -0.94 -16.73
CA ALA A 127 13.96 -0.90 -17.16
C ALA A 127 14.56 0.51 -17.02
N ALA A 128 13.83 1.56 -17.42
CA ALA A 128 14.28 2.95 -17.22
C ALA A 128 14.46 3.29 -15.73
N MET A 129 13.61 2.74 -14.86
CA MET A 129 13.72 2.93 -13.43
C MET A 129 15.01 2.32 -12.85
N GLN A 130 15.57 1.28 -13.45
CA GLN A 130 16.87 0.72 -13.01
C GLN A 130 18.01 1.73 -13.14
N ASP A 131 17.99 2.53 -14.20
CA ASP A 131 19.01 3.56 -14.44
C ASP A 131 18.88 4.72 -13.44
N ASP A 132 17.65 5.11 -13.10
CA ASP A 132 17.37 6.19 -12.15
C ASP A 132 17.67 5.78 -10.68
N VAL A 133 17.49 4.50 -10.34
CA VAL A 133 17.76 3.96 -8.99
C VAL A 133 19.25 3.97 -8.64
N ALA A 134 20.13 3.83 -9.64
CA ALA A 134 21.57 3.99 -9.43
C ALA A 134 21.96 5.42 -9.02
N GLY A 135 21.08 6.41 -9.24
CA GLY A 135 21.34 7.84 -9.08
C GLY A 135 21.01 8.44 -7.71
N GLY A 136 20.19 7.80 -6.85
CA GLY A 136 19.90 8.38 -5.52
C GLY A 136 18.58 7.96 -4.87
N GLN A 137 18.15 8.79 -3.91
CA GLN A 137 16.93 8.59 -3.12
C GLN A 137 15.68 8.78 -3.98
N MET A 138 14.71 7.87 -3.86
CA MET A 138 13.43 7.95 -4.55
C MET A 138 12.33 8.41 -3.58
N VAL A 139 11.28 9.01 -4.13
CA VAL A 139 10.09 9.45 -3.39
C VAL A 139 8.86 8.73 -3.95
N ALA A 140 8.15 8.03 -3.07
CA ALA A 140 6.84 7.47 -3.36
C ALA A 140 5.75 8.50 -3.06
N VAL A 141 4.93 8.80 -4.06
CA VAL A 141 3.70 9.56 -3.88
C VAL A 141 2.56 8.58 -3.62
N VAL A 142 2.01 8.65 -2.41
CA VAL A 142 1.01 7.73 -1.89
C VAL A 142 -0.25 8.50 -1.55
N LYS A 143 -1.41 7.98 -1.95
CA LYS A 143 -2.70 8.45 -1.46
C LYS A 143 -3.14 7.69 -0.23
N VAL A 144 -3.50 8.42 0.84
CA VAL A 144 -3.98 7.83 2.10
C VAL A 144 -5.35 8.41 2.44
N ASP A 145 -6.35 7.55 2.64
CA ASP A 145 -7.69 7.98 3.04
C ASP A 145 -7.82 8.16 4.56
N SER A 146 -8.96 8.70 5.00
CA SER A 146 -9.26 8.95 6.42
C SER A 146 -9.31 7.68 7.28
N ARG A 147 -9.33 6.49 6.66
CA ARG A 147 -9.28 5.20 7.35
C ARG A 147 -7.88 4.59 7.39
N GLY A 148 -6.89 5.28 6.83
CA GLY A 148 -5.49 4.86 6.72
C GLY A 148 -5.24 3.86 5.59
N HIS A 149 -6.21 3.64 4.69
CA HIS A 149 -5.98 2.83 3.51
C HIS A 149 -5.07 3.60 2.56
N ALA A 150 -4.02 2.93 2.07
CA ALA A 150 -3.01 3.54 1.24
C ALA A 150 -2.99 2.94 -0.17
N ALA A 151 -2.65 3.79 -1.14
CA ALA A 151 -2.42 3.40 -2.51
C ALA A 151 -1.24 4.18 -3.09
N LEU A 152 -0.22 3.44 -3.54
CA LEU A 152 0.87 4.01 -4.31
C LEU A 152 0.32 4.56 -5.64
N VAL A 153 0.64 5.82 -5.93
CA VAL A 153 0.27 6.49 -7.18
C VAL A 153 1.41 6.41 -8.18
N ARG A 154 2.61 6.78 -7.74
CA ARG A 154 3.82 6.85 -8.55
C ARG A 154 5.06 6.93 -7.66
N VAL A 155 6.21 6.62 -8.23
CA VAL A 155 7.53 6.85 -7.63
C VAL A 155 8.29 7.79 -8.55
N GLU A 156 8.95 8.78 -7.97
CA GLU A 156 9.72 9.81 -8.67
C GLU A 156 11.08 10.03 -7.99
N PRO A 157 12.08 10.54 -8.72
CA PRO A 157 13.32 11.02 -8.09
C PRO A 157 13.03 12.13 -7.06
N ALA A 158 13.79 12.14 -5.96
CA ALA A 158 13.67 13.13 -4.87
C ALA A 158 13.95 14.58 -5.33
#